data_AF-A0A2A4L6S2-F1
#
_entry.id   AF-A0A2A4L6S2-F1
#
_cell.length_a   1.000
_cell.length_b   1.000
_cell.length_c   1.000
_cell.angle_alpha   90.00
_cell.angle_beta   90.00
_cell.angle_gamma   90.00
#
_symmetry.space_group_name_H-M   'P 1'
#
loop_
_entity.id
_entity.type
_entity.pdbx_description
1 polymer ?
#
loop_
_entity_poly.entity_id
_entity_poly.type
_entity_poly.pdbx_seq_one_letter_code
_entity_poly.pdbx_strand_id
1 'polypeptide(L)'
;MDGVIDNSGSAVPPLNYILGREMESGCDYVLNSSHILIQCFLKTHWTRKENSPYFFNNENYFIRTLLNKDHLILQSQKNKNIIYVSYHSKEDSLTPANFKEQTMQILKILGYD
;
A
#
# COMPACT_ATOMS: atom_id res chain seq x y z
N MET A 1 -13.27 14.15 20.06
CA MET A 1 -12.70 14.46 18.73
C MET A 1 -11.68 13.38 18.48
N ASP A 2 -11.92 12.57 17.46
CA ASP A 2 -11.09 11.41 17.17
C ASP A 2 -10.02 11.81 16.15
N GLY A 3 -8.89 11.11 16.17
CA GLY A 3 -7.76 11.43 15.29
C GLY A 3 -7.12 10.17 14.74
N VAL A 4 -6.75 10.21 13.47
CA VAL A 4 -5.92 9.21 12.81
C VAL A 4 -4.61 9.87 12.41
N ILE A 5 -3.51 9.35 12.95
CA ILE A 5 -2.16 9.75 12.57
C ILE A 5 -1.56 8.59 11.79
N ASP A 6 -1.31 8.82 10.51
CA ASP A 6 -0.68 7.85 9.62
C ASP A 6 0.74 8.32 9.27
N ASN A 7 1.74 7.54 9.67
CA ASN A 7 3.13 7.83 9.38
C ASN A 7 3.68 6.80 8.39
N SER A 8 3.98 7.24 7.18
CA SER A 8 4.62 6.46 6.12
C SER A 8 3.81 5.25 5.64
N GLY A 9 2.52 5.16 5.98
CA GLY A 9 1.64 4.11 5.48
C GLY A 9 1.41 4.25 3.97
N SER A 10 1.52 3.16 3.23
CA SER A 10 1.30 3.16 1.78
C SER A 10 -0.18 3.38 1.45
N ALA A 11 -0.51 4.41 0.66
CA ALA A 11 -1.89 4.63 0.20
C ALA A 11 -2.38 3.54 -0.78
N VAL A 12 -1.46 2.93 -1.51
CA VAL A 12 -1.65 1.77 -2.38
C VAL A 12 -0.67 0.68 -1.92
N PRO A 13 -1.10 -0.58 -1.74
CA PRO A 13 -0.24 -1.61 -1.17
C PRO A 13 0.91 -1.98 -2.13
N PRO A 14 2.17 -2.02 -1.66
CA PRO A 14 3.31 -2.43 -2.47
C PRO A 14 3.26 -3.94 -2.76
N LEU A 15 2.89 -4.31 -3.99
CA LEU A 15 2.65 -5.70 -4.37
C LEU A 15 3.89 -6.60 -4.27
N ASN A 16 5.10 -6.06 -4.45
CA ASN A 16 6.35 -6.79 -4.26
C ASN A 16 6.50 -7.36 -2.83
N TYR A 17 5.91 -6.74 -1.81
CA TYR A 17 5.93 -7.30 -0.45
C TYR A 17 4.75 -8.21 -0.12
N ILE A 18 3.77 -8.30 -1.02
CA ILE A 18 2.62 -9.20 -0.88
C ILE A 18 2.85 -10.47 -1.70
N LEU A 19 3.10 -10.32 -2.99
CA LEU A 19 3.32 -11.41 -3.94
C LEU A 19 4.78 -11.88 -3.96
N GLY A 20 5.71 -11.09 -3.39
CA GLY A 20 7.11 -11.49 -3.26
C GLY A 20 7.73 -11.82 -4.61
N ARG A 21 8.47 -12.94 -4.63
CA ARG A 21 9.13 -13.52 -5.80
C ARG A 21 8.20 -13.79 -7.00
N GLU A 22 6.89 -13.85 -6.83
CA GLU A 22 5.98 -13.97 -7.99
C GLU A 22 5.90 -12.67 -8.80
N MET A 23 6.27 -11.53 -8.21
CA MET A 23 6.47 -10.29 -8.97
C MET A 23 7.77 -10.42 -9.76
N GLU A 24 7.69 -10.36 -11.09
CA GLU A 24 8.85 -10.41 -11.99
C GLU A 24 9.79 -9.19 -11.81
N SER A 25 9.29 -8.14 -11.16
CA SER A 25 10.02 -6.89 -10.93
C SER A 25 10.78 -6.91 -9.60
N GLY A 26 12.06 -7.27 -9.67
CA GLY A 26 13.04 -6.86 -8.67
C GLY A 26 13.42 -7.90 -7.63
N CYS A 27 14.45 -7.54 -6.88
CA CYS A 27 15.09 -8.30 -5.84
C CYS A 27 15.11 -7.41 -4.60
N ASP A 28 14.71 -7.93 -3.43
CA ASP A 28 14.61 -7.11 -2.21
C ASP A 28 15.98 -6.67 -1.71
N TYR A 29 17.00 -7.50 -1.94
CA TYR A 29 18.36 -7.17 -1.55
C TYR A 29 19.38 -7.82 -2.45
N VAL A 30 20.34 -7.03 -2.91
CA VAL A 30 21.42 -7.48 -3.80
C VAL A 30 22.74 -7.40 -3.05
N LEU A 31 23.40 -8.55 -2.89
CA LEU A 31 24.81 -8.62 -2.52
C LEU A 31 25.62 -8.73 -3.80
N ASN A 32 26.38 -7.68 -4.11
CA ASN A 32 27.21 -7.63 -5.30
C ASN A 32 28.68 -7.52 -4.92
N SER A 33 29.50 -8.43 -5.45
CA SER A 33 30.96 -8.45 -5.32
C SER A 33 31.61 -8.70 -6.68
N SER A 34 32.93 -8.68 -6.76
CA SER A 34 33.65 -8.82 -8.05
C SER A 34 33.39 -10.14 -8.78
N HIS A 35 32.99 -11.21 -8.08
CA HIS A 35 32.79 -12.54 -8.68
C HIS A 35 31.47 -13.20 -8.31
N ILE A 36 30.67 -12.58 -7.44
CA ILE A 36 29.43 -13.16 -6.92
C ILE A 36 28.35 -12.08 -6.92
N LEU A 37 27.21 -12.43 -7.53
CA LEU A 37 25.94 -11.73 -7.42
C LEU A 37 24.95 -12.63 -6.68
N ILE A 38 24.49 -12.22 -5.49
CA ILE A 38 23.40 -12.88 -4.78
C ILE A 38 22.20 -11.96 -4.78
N GLN A 39 21.08 -12.49 -5.26
CA GLN A 39 19.78 -11.83 -5.23
C GLN A 39 18.90 -12.51 -4.19
N CYS A 40 18.45 -11.74 -3.21
CA CYS A 40 17.54 -12.18 -2.15
C CYS A 40 16.11 -11.76 -2.49
N PHE A 41 15.19 -12.72 -2.40
CA PHE A 41 13.78 -12.50 -2.69
C PHE A 41 12.93 -12.92 -1.50
N LEU A 42 11.93 -12.10 -1.18
CA LEU A 42 10.85 -12.42 -0.27
C LEU A 42 9.98 -13.49 -0.92
N LYS A 43 9.77 -14.59 -0.21
CA LYS A 43 8.80 -15.62 -0.60
C LYS A 43 7.64 -15.57 0.38
N THR A 44 6.45 -15.28 -0.13
CA THR A 44 5.22 -15.23 0.65
C THR A 44 4.33 -16.44 0.32
N HIS A 45 3.24 -16.61 1.07
CA HIS A 45 2.22 -17.60 0.73
C HIS A 45 1.28 -17.12 -0.38
N TRP A 46 1.08 -15.80 -0.50
CA TRP A 46 0.19 -15.20 -1.50
C TRP A 46 0.66 -15.51 -2.91
N THR A 47 -0.30 -15.78 -3.81
CA THR A 47 -0.01 -16.11 -5.21
C THR A 47 -1.09 -15.59 -6.14
N ARG A 48 -0.76 -15.40 -7.43
CA ARG A 48 -1.74 -15.12 -8.50
C ARG A 48 -2.28 -16.38 -9.19
N LYS A 49 -2.00 -17.58 -8.64
CA LYS A 49 -2.58 -18.84 -9.10
C LYS A 49 -4.01 -19.02 -8.56
N GLU A 50 -5.00 -18.94 -9.43
CA GLU A 50 -6.43 -18.96 -9.08
C GLU A 50 -6.86 -20.19 -8.26
N ASN A 51 -6.29 -21.36 -8.54
CA ASN A 51 -6.63 -22.62 -7.86
C ASN A 51 -5.92 -22.77 -6.49
N SER A 52 -5.14 -21.79 -6.04
CA SER A 52 -4.44 -21.85 -4.76
C SER A 52 -5.34 -21.42 -3.62
N PRO A 53 -5.28 -22.06 -2.43
CA PRO A 53 -5.93 -21.53 -1.23
C PRO A 53 -5.34 -20.17 -0.79
N TYR A 54 -4.19 -19.77 -1.33
CA TYR A 54 -3.54 -18.48 -1.09
C TYR A 54 -3.65 -17.52 -2.28
N PHE A 55 -4.66 -17.69 -3.14
CA PHE A 55 -4.88 -16.78 -4.26
C PHE A 55 -5.14 -15.36 -3.75
N PHE A 56 -4.24 -14.44 -4.07
CA PHE A 56 -4.38 -13.01 -3.77
C PHE A 56 -5.28 -12.39 -4.82
N ASN A 57 -6.57 -12.34 -4.55
CA ASN A 57 -7.58 -11.82 -5.46
C ASN A 57 -7.73 -10.29 -5.36
N ASN A 58 -8.65 -9.72 -6.14
CA ASN A 58 -8.88 -8.28 -6.16
C ASN A 58 -9.42 -7.75 -4.83
N GLU A 59 -10.26 -8.50 -4.13
CA GLU A 59 -10.77 -8.09 -2.81
C GLU A 59 -9.65 -8.00 -1.77
N ASN A 60 -8.68 -8.93 -1.83
CA ASN A 60 -7.49 -8.85 -0.98
C ASN A 60 -6.67 -7.58 -1.25
N TYR A 61 -6.63 -7.11 -2.49
CA TYR A 61 -6.00 -5.85 -2.86
C TYR A 61 -6.82 -4.64 -2.41
N PHE A 62 -8.12 -4.63 -2.68
CA PHE A 62 -9.00 -3.49 -2.39
C PHE A 62 -9.10 -3.20 -0.89
N ILE A 63 -9.20 -4.22 -0.03
CA ILE A 63 -9.24 -4.02 1.43
C ILE A 63 -7.94 -3.43 1.98
N ARG A 64 -6.81 -3.57 1.27
CA ARG A 64 -5.50 -3.01 1.65
C ARG A 64 -5.22 -1.66 0.99
N THR A 65 -6.10 -1.18 0.12
CA THR A 65 -5.91 0.08 -0.60
C THR A 65 -6.60 1.21 0.16
N LEU A 66 -5.83 2.03 0.86
CA LEU A 66 -6.35 3.22 1.55
C LEU A 66 -6.89 4.27 0.57
N LEU A 67 -6.31 4.34 -0.63
CA LEU A 67 -6.80 5.16 -1.75
C LEU A 67 -8.01 4.53 -2.48
N ASN A 68 -8.79 3.68 -1.81
CA ASN A 68 -10.03 3.17 -2.37
C ASN A 68 -11.17 4.19 -2.16
N LYS A 69 -11.69 4.76 -3.25
CA LYS A 69 -12.71 5.82 -3.20
C LYS A 69 -14.01 5.36 -2.55
N ASP A 70 -14.46 4.15 -2.86
CA ASP A 70 -15.71 3.62 -2.32
C ASP A 70 -15.61 3.42 -0.80
N HIS A 71 -14.45 2.94 -0.33
CA HIS A 71 -14.18 2.80 1.10
C HIS A 71 -14.15 4.16 1.81
N LEU A 72 -13.49 5.16 1.23
CA LEU A 72 -13.43 6.52 1.79
C LEU A 72 -14.82 7.18 1.85
N ILE A 73 -15.63 7.00 0.80
CA ILE A 73 -17.02 7.49 0.76
C ILE A 73 -17.84 6.80 1.85
N LEU A 74 -17.78 5.47 1.94
CA LEU A 74 -18.50 4.70 2.96
C LEU A 74 -18.10 5.13 4.38
N GLN A 75 -16.81 5.33 4.62
CA GLN A 75 -16.29 5.81 5.90
C GLN A 75 -16.86 7.20 6.25
N SER A 76 -16.90 8.12 5.27
CA SER A 76 -17.43 9.49 5.47
C SER A 76 -18.92 9.53 5.82
N GLN A 77 -19.68 8.49 5.50
CA GLN A 77 -21.08 8.37 5.87
C GLN A 77 -21.26 7.92 7.33
N LYS A 78 -20.22 7.39 7.98
CA LYS A 78 -20.28 6.87 9.35
C LYS A 78 -19.91 7.91 10.40
N ASN A 79 -18.78 8.59 10.24
CA ASN A 79 -18.35 9.63 11.15
C ASN A 79 -17.42 10.61 10.42
N LYS A 80 -17.77 11.90 10.43
CA LYS A 80 -16.96 12.98 9.85
C LYS A 80 -16.14 13.74 10.89
N ASN A 81 -16.39 13.52 12.18
CA ASN A 81 -15.69 14.21 13.27
C ASN A 81 -14.36 13.50 13.61
N ILE A 82 -13.54 13.31 12.58
CA ILE A 82 -12.22 12.66 12.66
C ILE A 82 -11.21 13.57 11.97
N ILE A 83 -10.12 13.88 12.66
CA ILE A 83 -8.99 14.60 12.06
C ILE A 83 -8.03 13.59 11.45
N TYR A 84 -7.61 13.83 10.21
CA TYR A 84 -6.61 13.00 9.54
C TYR A 84 -5.31 13.76 9.38
N VAL A 85 -4.23 13.22 9.94
CA VAL A 85 -2.87 13.71 9.72
C VAL A 85 -2.06 12.60 9.08
N SER A 86 -1.40 12.89 7.96
CA SER A 86 -0.50 11.94 7.33
C SER A 86 0.86 12.53 7.00
N TYR A 87 1.89 11.75 7.24
CA TYR A 87 3.28 12.04 6.90
C TYR A 87 3.77 11.01 5.90
N HIS A 88 4.43 11.46 4.83
CA HIS A 88 5.02 10.57 3.83
C HIS A 88 6.29 11.18 3.25
N SER A 89 7.30 10.36 3.00
CA SER A 89 8.54 10.82 2.37
C SER A 89 8.32 11.09 0.89
N LYS A 90 8.82 12.22 0.38
CA LYS A 90 8.86 12.49 -1.06
C LYS A 90 9.85 11.60 -1.80
N GLU A 91 10.84 11.07 -1.08
CA GLU A 91 11.90 10.21 -1.62
C GLU A 91 11.53 8.72 -1.57
N ASP A 92 10.33 8.36 -1.11
CA ASP A 92 9.88 6.97 -1.14
C ASP A 92 9.53 6.56 -2.58
N SER A 93 10.49 5.89 -3.22
CA SER A 93 10.33 5.36 -4.58
C SER A 93 9.39 4.15 -4.66
N LEU A 94 9.18 3.45 -3.55
CA LEU A 94 8.34 2.26 -3.52
C LEU A 94 6.87 2.61 -3.38
N THR A 95 6.57 3.58 -2.51
CA THR A 95 5.21 4.08 -2.30
C THR A 95 5.20 5.59 -2.53
N PRO A 96 5.06 6.03 -3.79
CA PRO A 96 5.14 7.45 -4.13
C PRO A 96 4.16 8.32 -3.35
N ALA A 97 4.65 9.48 -2.87
CA ALA A 97 3.88 10.40 -2.03
C ALA A 97 2.60 10.94 -2.71
N ASN A 98 2.54 10.98 -4.04
CA ASN A 98 1.38 11.45 -4.79
C ASN A 98 0.11 10.63 -4.50
N PHE A 99 0.24 9.32 -4.20
CA PHE A 99 -0.92 8.52 -3.79
C PHE A 99 -1.43 8.97 -2.43
N LYS A 100 -0.53 9.33 -1.50
CA LYS A 100 -0.95 9.88 -0.21
C LYS A 100 -1.61 11.24 -0.36
N GLU A 101 -1.04 12.12 -1.16
CA GLU A 101 -1.62 13.42 -1.47
C GLU A 101 -3.05 13.28 -2.02
N GLN A 102 -3.27 12.34 -2.93
CA GLN A 102 -4.61 12.04 -3.45
C GLN A 102 -5.57 11.53 -2.37
N THR A 103 -5.13 10.64 -1.47
CA THR A 103 -5.95 10.17 -0.34
C THR A 103 -6.38 11.35 0.52
N MET A 104 -5.45 12.25 0.87
CA MET A 104 -5.74 13.43 1.70
C MET A 104 -6.65 14.44 0.98
N GLN A 105 -6.48 14.64 -0.32
CA GLN A 105 -7.37 15.48 -1.12
C GLN A 105 -8.80 14.94 -1.13
N ILE A 106 -8.99 13.62 -1.28
CA ILE A 106 -10.31 13.00 -1.24
C ILE A 106 -10.94 13.16 0.14
N LEU A 107 -10.19 12.92 1.22
CA LEU A 107 -10.68 13.15 2.59
C LEU A 107 -11.14 14.60 2.78
N LYS A 108 -10.37 15.58 2.30
CA LYS A 108 -10.77 16.99 2.33
C LYS A 108 -12.06 17.27 1.56
N ILE A 109 -12.22 16.69 0.36
CA ILE A 109 -13.45 16.80 -0.45
C ILE A 109 -14.65 16.19 0.29
N LEU A 110 -14.44 15.12 1.06
CA LEU A 110 -15.48 14.45 1.84
C LEU A 110 -15.89 15.20 3.12
N GLY A 111 -15.19 16.29 3.45
CA GLY A 111 -15.47 17.17 4.59
C GLY A 111 -14.73 16.79 5.87
N TYR A 112 -13.58 16.12 5.75
CA TYR A 112 -12.64 15.96 6.85
C TYR A 112 -11.66 17.15 6.89
N ASP A 113 -11.27 17.54 8.10
CA ASP A 113 -10.31 18.61 8.38
C ASP A 113 -8.86 18.14 8.25
#